data_AF-A0A966NVC4-F1
#
_entry.id   AF-A0A966NVC4-F1
#
_cell.length_a   1.000
_cell.length_b   1.000
_cell.length_c   1.000
_cell.angle_alpha   90.00
_cell.angle_beta   90.00
_cell.angle_gamma   90.00
#
_symmetry.space_group_name_H-M   'P 1'
#
loop_
_entity.id
_entity.type
_entity.pdbx_description
1 polymer ?
#
loop_
_entity_poly.entity_id
_entity_poly.type
_entity_poly.pdbx_seq_one_letter_code
_entity_poly.pdbx_strand_id
1 'polypeptide(L)' 'MKPFPTTLVERRLLADGAPFVIGLDEVGKGAWAGPLVIGAAVLPREVIDA' A
#
# COMPACT_ATOMS: atom_id res chain seq x y z
N MET A 1 -11.70 -17.45 1.96
CA MET A 1 -11.70 -16.36 2.96
C MET A 1 -10.48 -15.50 2.69
N LYS A 2 -10.64 -14.18 2.47
CA LYS A 2 -9.50 -13.30 2.21
C LYS A 2 -8.77 -13.05 3.54
N PRO A 3 -7.44 -13.21 3.64
CA PRO A 3 -6.74 -12.99 4.89
C PRO A 3 -6.88 -11.53 5.33
N PHE A 4 -6.79 -11.29 6.64
CA PHE A 4 -6.67 -9.92 7.15
C PHE A 4 -5.42 -9.27 6.56
N PRO A 5 -5.46 -7.96 6.27
CA PRO A 5 -4.29 -7.24 5.79
C PRO A 5 -3.16 -7.31 6.83
N THR A 6 -1.93 -7.45 6.34
CA THR A 6 -0.70 -7.54 7.15
C THR A 6 0.40 -6.74 6.45
N THR A 7 1.41 -6.30 7.19
CA THR A 7 2.58 -5.56 6.66
C THR A 7 3.77 -6.47 6.28
N LEU A 8 3.55 -7.79 6.15
CA LEU A 8 4.63 -8.77 5.95
C LEU A 8 5.44 -8.53 4.68
N VAL A 9 4.79 -8.06 3.61
CA VAL A 9 5.44 -7.80 2.32
C VAL A 9 6.30 -6.55 2.41
N GLU A 10 5.77 -5.49 3.01
CA GLU A 10 6.45 -4.22 3.22
C GLU A 10 7.68 -4.41 4.12
N ARG A 11 7.54 -5.15 5.22
CA ARG A 11 8.66 -5.54 6.09
C ARG A 11 9.73 -6.30 5.32
N ARG A 12 9.35 -7.25 4.47
CA ARG A 12 10.29 -8.03 3.65
C ARG A 12 11.07 -7.14 2.70
N LEU A 13 10.39 -6.27 1.96
CA LEU A 13 11.02 -5.36 1.01
C LEU A 13 12.00 -4.38 1.68
N LEU A 14 11.61 -3.82 2.83
CA LEU A 14 12.50 -2.96 3.61
C LEU A 14 13.71 -3.73 4.17
N ALA A 15 13.51 -4.98 4.61
CA ALA A 15 14.60 -5.83 5.09
C ALA A 15 15.57 -6.23 3.95
N ASP A 16 15.05 -6.41 2.74
CA ASP A 16 15.84 -6.71 1.53
C ASP A 16 16.58 -5.46 0.99
N GLY A 17 16.49 -4.31 1.68
CA GLY A 17 17.26 -3.10 1.40
C GLY A 17 16.53 -2.05 0.56
N ALA A 18 15.23 -2.18 0.33
CA ALA A 18 14.46 -1.14 -0.33
C ALA A 18 14.48 0.16 0.50
N PRO A 19 14.81 1.33 -0.11
CA PRO A 19 14.89 2.58 0.63
C PRO A 19 13.50 3.08 1.06
N PHE A 20 12.46 2.76 0.28
CA PHE A 20 11.07 3.11 0.55
C PHE A 20 10.14 2.03 0.00
N VAL A 21 8.99 1.86 0.64
CA VAL A 21 7.86 1.10 0.14
C VAL A 21 6.67 2.06 -0.02
N ILE A 22 6.08 2.08 -1.21
CA ILE A 22 4.96 2.96 -1.56
C ILE A 22 3.72 2.09 -1.76
N GLY A 23 2.70 2.28 -0.93
CA GLY A 23 1.38 1.69 -1.12
C GLY A 23 0.59 2.48 -2.15
N LEU A 24 -0.07 1.79 -3.07
CA LEU A 24 -0.94 2.37 -4.09
C LEU A 24 -2.34 1.79 -3.96
N ASP A 25 -3.35 2.64 -4.08
CA ASP A 25 -4.75 2.20 -4.13
C ASP A 25 -5.57 3.13 -5.03
N GLU A 26 -6.69 2.62 -5.56
CA GLU A 26 -7.52 3.35 -6.51
C GLU A 26 -8.96 3.55 -6.04
N VAL A 27 -9.54 4.67 -6.43
CA VAL A 27 -10.96 4.98 -6.23
C VAL A 27 -11.57 5.45 -7.55
N GLY A 28 -12.79 4.99 -7.83
CA GLY A 28 -13.53 5.33 -9.05
C GLY A 28 -13.58 4.21 -10.09
N LYS A 29 -12.92 3.08 -9.85
CA LYS A 29 -13.02 1.89 -10.72
C LYS A 29 -14.46 1.37 -10.72
N GLY A 30 -15.14 1.46 -11.86
CA GLY A 30 -16.53 1.02 -12.02
C GLY A 30 -17.58 2.14 -11.90
N ALA A 31 -17.16 3.39 -11.76
CA ALA A 31 -18.07 4.53 -11.91
C ALA A 31 -18.57 4.65 -13.36
N TRP A 32 -19.81 5.12 -13.54
CA TRP A 32 -20.38 5.38 -14.87
C TRP A 32 -19.74 6.62 -15.54
N ALA A 33 -19.40 7.62 -14.74
CA ALA A 33 -18.68 8.82 -15.17
C ALA A 33 -17.88 9.40 -13.99
N GLY A 34 -16.86 10.18 -14.30
CA GLY A 34 -15.92 10.74 -13.32
C GLY A 34 -14.52 10.11 -13.42
N PRO A 35 -13.53 10.69 -12.74
CA PRO A 35 -12.14 10.23 -12.85
C PRO A 35 -11.89 8.95 -12.06
N LEU A 36 -10.92 8.15 -12.53
CA LEU A 36 -10.21 7.16 -11.71
C LEU A 36 -9.02 7.87 -11.05
N VAL A 37 -8.95 7.80 -9.72
CA VAL A 37 -7.89 8.44 -8.94
C VAL A 37 -7.03 7.37 -8.27
N ILE A 38 -5.71 7.54 -8.34
CA ILE A 38 -4.74 6.71 -7.62
C ILE A 38 -4.20 7.51 -6.44
N GLY A 39 -4.27 6.94 -5.25
CA GLY A 39 -3.57 7.41 -4.05
C GLY A 39 -2.23 6.70 -3.91
N ALA A 40 -1.21 7.43 -3.47
CA ALA A 40 0.10 6.89 -3.12
C ALA A 40 0.47 7.31 -1.70
N ALA A 41 0.93 6.36 -0.88
CA ALA A 41 1.30 6.63 0.50
C ALA A 41 2.61 5.92 0.87
N VAL A 42 3.46 6.62 1.62
CA VAL A 42 4.63 6.06 2.28
C VAL A 42 4.37 6.11 3.77
N LEU A 43 4.42 4.95 4.41
CA LEU A 43 4.26 4.86 5.86
C LEU A 43 5.64 4.92 6.53
N PRO A 44 5.74 5.55 7.71
CA PRO A 44 6.97 5.54 8.48
C PRO A 44 7.24 4.12 9.00
N ARG A 45 8.51 3.82 9.27
CA ARG A 45 8.97 2.45 9.53
C ARG A 45 8.36 1.88 10.81
N GLU A 46 8.09 2.73 11.79
CA GLU A 46 7.46 2.37 13.06
C GLU A 46 6.04 1.81 12.85
N VAL A 47 5.31 2.31 11.85
CA VAL A 47 3.97 1.82 11.51
C VAL A 47 4.04 0.47 10.80
N ILE A 48 5.05 0.26 9.95
CA ILE A 48 5.24 -1.00 9.24
C ILE A 48 5.70 -2.10 10.21
N ASP A 49 6.60 -1.79 11.15
CA ASP A 49 7.23 -2.72 12.08
C ASP A 49 6.40 -3.05 13.34
N ALA A 50 5.39 -2.24 13.68
CA ALA A 50 4.43 -2.50 14.77
C ALA A 50 3.56 -3.75 14.53
#